data_AF-A0A3N6NEL3-F1
#
_entry.id   AF-A0A3N6NEL3-F1
#
_cell.length_a   1.000
_cell.length_b   1.000
_cell.length_c   1.000
_cell.angle_alpha   90.00
_cell.angle_beta   90.00
_cell.angle_gamma   90.00
#
_symmetry.space_group_name_H-M   'P 1'
#
loop_
_entity.id
_entity.type
_entity.pdbx_description
1 polymer ?
#
loop_
_entity_poly.entity_id
_entity_poly.type
_entity_poly.pdbx_seq_one_letter_code
_entity_poly.pdbx_strand_id
1 'polypeptide(L)'
;MPEDEPTFLYELARNSEELALLEYLTQSEKPLIRYRAAEILGSLASSQNDEARERVVEALVRTARRDENDSVRAAAIDAIYLRDEDSLDRLIGELTAAGIDDAPDWTGIDRPTEWLEADHAEFRLLASAAVGRIGDERALSALHDVCTDPDVRVRTRAVRSCGAIGSSRSVEVLADRLEDRNDQVRRAAAAALAKIGTEAALEALLPAARSDSESVRVIAVGELGRFGSMEPVPVLVDSLEDGSELVRRTATRSLLELFANAPSDRSHEIREAVSAELTETDTAPLVTQLITILSGNPPQYVRRNGTWLLGRVADAETRDDVQECLLRTLEDPDEITAKFAMSALAQFGEPSLEARLRRLIRNESSSSPTKRRAEFVLERIKATPSREVVTNSVEFTYVSDPADYTEKKREEASNSGDG
;
A
#
# COMPACT_ATOMS: atom_id res chain seq x y z
N MET A 1 -6.60 7.43 -56.52
CA MET A 1 -5.76 7.24 -55.33
C MET A 1 -6.72 6.82 -54.22
N PRO A 2 -6.56 5.66 -53.58
CA PRO A 2 -7.65 5.07 -52.80
C PRO A 2 -7.95 5.93 -51.57
N GLU A 3 -9.16 6.47 -51.49
CA GLU A 3 -9.71 7.28 -50.39
C GLU A 3 -10.18 6.43 -49.18
N ASP A 4 -9.70 5.18 -49.10
CA ASP A 4 -10.14 4.20 -48.09
C ASP A 4 -9.03 3.77 -47.13
N GLU A 5 -7.78 4.18 -47.34
CA GLU A 5 -6.73 3.98 -46.33
C GLU A 5 -6.55 5.25 -45.50
N PRO A 6 -6.69 5.18 -44.15
CA PRO A 6 -6.57 6.32 -43.24
C PRO A 6 -5.13 6.81 -43.06
N THR A 7 -4.28 6.66 -44.08
CA THR A 7 -2.83 6.90 -44.06
C THR A 7 -2.49 8.35 -43.70
N PHE A 8 -3.37 9.30 -44.07
CA PHE A 8 -3.21 10.72 -43.72
C PHE A 8 -3.24 10.97 -42.20
N LEU A 9 -3.93 10.13 -41.41
CA LEU A 9 -3.95 10.29 -39.95
C LEU A 9 -2.57 10.05 -39.34
N TYR A 10 -1.74 9.19 -39.94
CA TYR A 10 -0.36 8.97 -39.48
C TYR A 10 0.55 10.15 -39.80
N GLU A 11 0.26 10.92 -40.86
CA GLU A 11 0.97 12.18 -41.12
C GLU A 11 0.65 13.21 -40.04
N LEU A 12 -0.62 13.34 -39.64
CA LEU A 12 -1.04 14.19 -38.51
C LEU A 12 -0.38 13.75 -37.19
N ALA A 13 -0.33 12.44 -36.95
CA ALA A 13 0.34 11.86 -35.79
C ALA A 13 1.83 12.22 -35.75
N ARG A 14 2.52 12.09 -36.89
CA ARG A 14 3.94 12.42 -37.03
C ARG A 14 4.23 13.89 -36.75
N ASN A 15 3.28 14.77 -37.07
CA ASN A 15 3.37 16.20 -36.81
C ASN A 15 2.87 16.59 -35.41
N SER A 16 2.45 15.63 -34.58
CA SER A 16 1.86 15.84 -33.25
C SER A 16 0.62 16.74 -33.28
N GLU A 17 -0.19 16.64 -34.33
CA GLU A 17 -1.39 17.45 -34.53
C GLU A 17 -2.62 16.84 -33.81
N GLU A 18 -2.56 16.74 -32.47
CA GLU A 18 -3.62 16.13 -31.64
C GLU A 18 -5.01 16.75 -31.89
N LEU A 19 -5.10 18.07 -32.09
CA LEU A 19 -6.38 18.74 -32.33
C LEU A 19 -6.99 18.41 -33.69
N ALA A 20 -6.17 18.21 -34.73
CA ALA A 20 -6.65 17.77 -36.03
C ALA A 20 -7.16 16.33 -35.96
N LEU A 21 -6.45 15.44 -35.25
CA LEU A 21 -6.90 14.08 -34.99
C LEU A 21 -8.22 14.06 -34.20
N LEU A 22 -8.40 14.97 -33.25
CA LEU A 22 -9.64 15.14 -32.50
C LEU A 22 -10.82 15.56 -33.39
N GLU A 23 -10.60 16.38 -34.42
CA GLU A 23 -11.63 16.71 -35.41
C GLU A 23 -12.09 15.45 -36.17
N TYR A 24 -11.16 14.60 -36.60
CA TYR A 24 -11.50 13.33 -37.25
C TYR A 24 -12.22 12.35 -36.33
N LEU A 25 -11.82 12.29 -35.06
CA LEU A 25 -12.51 11.49 -34.04
C LEU A 25 -13.96 11.94 -33.85
N THR A 26 -14.21 13.25 -33.86
CA THR A 26 -15.51 13.82 -33.44
C THR A 26 -16.47 14.10 -34.60
N GLN A 27 -15.97 14.30 -35.82
CA GLN A 27 -16.78 14.78 -36.95
C GLN A 27 -16.86 13.78 -38.11
N SER A 28 -16.01 12.75 -38.16
CA SER A 28 -16.02 11.82 -39.29
C SER A 28 -17.25 10.91 -39.28
N GLU A 29 -17.97 10.84 -40.40
CA GLU A 29 -19.07 9.89 -40.59
C GLU A 29 -18.58 8.43 -40.74
N LYS A 30 -17.30 8.21 -41.07
CA LYS A 30 -16.74 6.86 -41.27
C LYS A 30 -16.22 6.30 -39.93
N PRO A 31 -16.80 5.21 -39.38
CA PRO A 31 -16.35 4.63 -38.10
C PRO A 31 -14.87 4.22 -38.10
N LEU A 32 -14.36 3.71 -39.23
CA LEU A 32 -12.95 3.35 -39.36
C LEU A 32 -12.01 4.55 -39.15
N ILE A 33 -12.39 5.75 -39.60
CA ILE A 33 -11.59 6.96 -39.40
C ILE A 33 -11.60 7.36 -37.92
N ARG A 34 -12.78 7.34 -37.27
CA ARG A 34 -12.90 7.64 -35.84
C ARG A 34 -12.10 6.66 -34.98
N TYR A 35 -12.20 5.37 -35.29
CA TYR A 35 -11.43 4.30 -34.65
C TYR A 35 -9.92 4.58 -34.71
N ARG A 36 -9.39 4.83 -35.92
CA ARG A 36 -7.96 5.09 -36.11
C ARG A 36 -7.53 6.39 -35.45
N ALA A 37 -8.36 7.43 -35.48
CA ALA A 37 -8.09 8.67 -34.79
C ALA A 37 -7.95 8.45 -33.26
N ALA A 38 -8.85 7.66 -32.65
CA ALA A 38 -8.77 7.31 -31.23
C ALA A 38 -7.49 6.52 -30.90
N GLU A 39 -7.19 5.48 -31.68
CA GLU A 39 -5.98 4.65 -31.52
C GLU A 39 -4.70 5.50 -31.56
N ILE A 40 -4.61 6.40 -32.55
CA ILE A 40 -3.47 7.31 -32.70
C ILE A 40 -3.38 8.26 -31.50
N LEU A 41 -4.49 8.88 -31.09
CA LEU A 41 -4.53 9.80 -29.93
C LEU A 41 -4.07 9.13 -28.64
N GLY A 42 -4.36 7.83 -28.45
CA GLY A 42 -3.87 7.04 -27.32
C GLY A 42 -2.36 6.82 -27.33
N SER A 43 -1.78 6.60 -28.52
CA SER A 43 -0.35 6.32 -28.69
C SER A 43 0.56 7.56 -28.66
N LEU A 44 -0.01 8.75 -28.84
CA LEU A 44 0.74 10.00 -28.87
C LEU A 44 1.17 10.41 -27.45
N ALA A 45 2.40 10.93 -27.35
CA ALA A 45 2.85 11.58 -26.12
C ALA A 45 1.96 12.79 -25.82
N SER A 46 1.42 12.85 -24.60
CA SER A 46 0.54 13.92 -24.18
C SER A 46 1.13 15.30 -24.45
N SER A 47 0.33 16.18 -25.06
CA SER A 47 0.70 17.58 -25.27
C SER A 47 1.15 18.27 -23.98
N GLN A 48 2.17 19.13 -24.09
CA GLN A 48 2.61 20.03 -23.00
C GLN A 48 1.59 21.14 -22.72
N ASN A 49 0.57 21.29 -23.58
CA ASN A 49 -0.52 22.22 -23.38
C ASN A 49 -1.67 21.53 -22.63
N ASP A 50 -1.88 21.93 -21.37
CA ASP A 50 -2.92 21.39 -20.51
C ASP A 50 -4.34 21.55 -21.08
N GLU A 51 -4.63 22.65 -21.77
CA GLU A 51 -5.95 22.88 -22.39
C GLU A 51 -6.19 21.90 -23.55
N ALA A 52 -5.18 21.68 -24.40
CA ALA A 52 -5.28 20.73 -25.50
C ALA A 52 -5.43 19.29 -24.97
N ARG A 53 -4.66 18.94 -23.93
CA ARG A 53 -4.74 17.65 -23.27
C ARG A 53 -6.14 17.40 -22.70
N GLU A 54 -6.69 18.36 -21.98
CA GLU A 54 -8.04 18.25 -21.40
C GLU A 54 -9.12 18.13 -22.49
N ARG A 55 -9.02 18.88 -23.60
CA ARG A 55 -9.95 18.75 -24.73
C ARG A 55 -9.90 17.37 -25.37
N VAL A 56 -8.72 16.78 -25.51
CA VAL A 56 -8.54 15.42 -26.03
C VAL A 56 -9.19 14.40 -25.11
N VAL A 57 -8.93 14.50 -23.81
CA VAL A 57 -9.56 13.62 -22.80
C VAL A 57 -11.07 13.74 -22.83
N GLU A 58 -11.62 14.96 -22.83
CA GLU A 58 -13.06 15.19 -22.86
C GLU A 58 -13.70 14.61 -24.13
N ALA A 59 -13.05 14.75 -25.28
CA ALA A 59 -13.52 14.15 -26.53
C ALA A 59 -13.48 12.63 -26.48
N LEU A 60 -12.40 12.01 -25.99
CA LEU A 60 -12.30 10.56 -25.84
C LEU A 60 -13.35 10.01 -24.87
N VAL A 61 -13.56 10.67 -23.72
CA VAL A 61 -14.62 10.30 -22.76
C VAL A 61 -15.99 10.39 -23.42
N ARG A 62 -16.26 11.47 -24.16
CA ARG A 62 -17.51 11.62 -24.92
C ARG A 62 -17.68 10.52 -25.98
N THR A 63 -16.62 10.18 -26.73
CA THR A 63 -16.64 9.13 -27.75
C THR A 63 -16.88 7.76 -27.13
N ALA A 64 -16.13 7.40 -26.09
CA ALA A 64 -16.35 6.17 -25.33
C ALA A 64 -17.81 6.03 -24.89
N ARG A 65 -18.43 7.16 -24.52
CA ARG A 65 -19.81 7.31 -24.03
C ARG A 65 -20.92 7.27 -25.07
N ARG A 66 -20.68 7.74 -26.28
CA ARG A 66 -21.77 8.12 -27.20
C ARG A 66 -21.58 7.68 -28.64
N ASP A 67 -20.41 7.16 -29.01
CA ASP A 67 -20.23 6.69 -30.38
C ASP A 67 -21.14 5.49 -30.65
N GLU A 68 -21.76 5.45 -31.81
CA GLU A 68 -22.65 4.36 -32.23
C GLU A 68 -21.91 3.04 -32.50
N ASN A 69 -20.58 3.09 -32.68
CA ASN A 69 -19.76 1.95 -33.04
C ASN A 69 -18.90 1.47 -31.86
N ASP A 70 -19.13 0.22 -31.43
CA ASP A 70 -18.43 -0.37 -30.28
C ASP A 70 -16.91 -0.45 -30.44
N SER A 71 -16.41 -0.65 -31.66
CA SER A 71 -14.97 -0.64 -31.90
C SER A 71 -14.37 0.76 -31.70
N VAL A 72 -15.08 1.82 -32.11
CA VAL A 72 -14.66 3.21 -31.87
C VAL A 72 -14.67 3.53 -30.38
N ARG A 73 -15.71 3.09 -29.67
CA ARG A 73 -15.81 3.25 -28.21
C ARG A 73 -14.70 2.52 -27.47
N ALA A 74 -14.41 1.28 -27.85
CA ALA A 74 -13.31 0.49 -27.30
C ALA A 74 -11.97 1.19 -27.54
N ALA A 75 -11.70 1.65 -28.77
CA ALA A 75 -10.48 2.41 -29.08
C ALA A 75 -10.36 3.70 -28.26
N ALA A 76 -11.47 4.39 -27.98
CA ALA A 76 -11.47 5.56 -27.11
C ALA A 76 -11.15 5.22 -25.65
N ILE A 77 -11.68 4.11 -25.11
CA ILE A 77 -11.35 3.63 -23.76
C ILE A 77 -9.88 3.23 -23.66
N ASP A 78 -9.37 2.50 -24.66
CA ASP A 78 -7.95 2.12 -24.73
C ASP A 78 -7.05 3.36 -24.76
N ALA A 79 -7.41 4.37 -25.56
CA ALA A 79 -6.69 5.62 -25.62
C ALA A 79 -6.69 6.39 -24.29
N ILE A 80 -7.81 6.38 -23.55
CA ILE A 80 -7.87 6.95 -22.20
C ILE A 80 -6.94 6.18 -21.25
N TYR A 81 -7.01 4.85 -21.26
CA TYR A 81 -6.17 3.98 -20.43
C TYR A 81 -4.67 4.22 -20.66
N LEU A 82 -4.25 4.41 -21.91
CA LEU A 82 -2.85 4.60 -22.27
C LEU A 82 -2.29 5.98 -21.87
N ARG A 83 -3.16 7.00 -21.76
CA ARG A 83 -2.72 8.38 -21.50
C ARG A 83 -2.53 8.65 -20.00
N ASP A 84 -3.55 8.39 -19.18
CA ASP A 84 -3.45 8.58 -17.72
C ASP A 84 -4.57 7.87 -16.94
N GLU A 85 -4.22 7.41 -15.73
CA GLU A 85 -5.13 6.68 -14.83
C GLU A 85 -6.27 7.57 -14.31
N ASP A 86 -6.03 8.87 -14.11
CA ASP A 86 -7.02 9.83 -13.61
C ASP A 86 -8.21 10.00 -14.59
N SER A 87 -7.93 10.03 -15.89
CA SER A 87 -8.95 10.13 -16.93
C SER A 87 -9.82 8.87 -17.03
N LEU A 88 -9.24 7.69 -16.80
CA LEU A 88 -10.00 6.45 -16.71
C LEU A 88 -10.90 6.46 -15.48
N ASP A 89 -10.38 6.89 -14.33
CA ASP A 89 -11.17 7.03 -13.10
C ASP A 89 -12.30 8.04 -13.23
N ARG A 90 -12.10 9.13 -14.00
CA ARG A 90 -13.16 10.07 -14.37
C ARG A 90 -14.26 9.38 -15.18
N LEU A 91 -13.90 8.63 -16.21
CA LEU A 91 -14.87 7.87 -17.02
C LEU A 91 -15.64 6.86 -16.16
N ILE A 92 -14.96 6.12 -15.28
CA ILE A 92 -15.59 5.20 -14.32
C ILE A 92 -16.54 5.96 -13.39
N GLY A 93 -16.13 7.13 -12.91
CA GLY A 93 -16.95 8.01 -12.09
C GLY A 93 -18.24 8.43 -12.81
N GLU A 94 -18.16 8.86 -14.06
CA GLU A 94 -19.33 9.21 -14.86
C GLU A 94 -20.28 8.03 -15.09
N LEU A 95 -19.74 6.83 -15.35
CA LEU A 95 -20.52 5.62 -15.55
C LEU A 95 -21.24 5.14 -14.30
N THR A 96 -20.65 5.38 -13.13
CA THR A 96 -21.21 4.99 -11.84
C THR A 96 -22.11 6.07 -11.24
N ALA A 97 -21.94 7.34 -11.62
CA ALA A 97 -22.74 8.46 -11.17
C ALA A 97 -24.03 8.67 -11.98
N ALA A 98 -24.10 8.17 -13.21
CA ALA A 98 -25.34 8.11 -13.94
C ALA A 98 -26.34 7.25 -13.14
N GLY A 99 -27.31 7.90 -12.47
CA GLY A 99 -28.49 7.21 -11.99
C GLY A 99 -29.17 6.50 -13.16
N ILE A 100 -29.98 5.48 -12.86
CA ILE A 100 -30.66 4.61 -13.84
C ILE A 100 -31.37 5.40 -14.96
N ASP A 101 -31.77 6.66 -14.71
CA ASP A 101 -32.51 7.51 -15.65
C ASP A 101 -31.66 8.45 -16.54
N ASP A 102 -30.35 8.61 -16.31
CA ASP A 102 -29.45 9.50 -17.08
C ASP A 102 -28.28 8.73 -17.73
N ALA A 103 -28.36 7.39 -17.72
CA ALA A 103 -27.41 6.54 -18.42
C ALA A 103 -27.44 6.86 -19.93
N PRO A 104 -26.29 7.01 -20.61
CA PRO A 104 -26.24 7.09 -22.06
C PRO A 104 -27.06 5.97 -22.70
N ASP A 105 -27.70 6.25 -23.82
CA ASP A 105 -28.52 5.30 -24.59
C ASP A 105 -27.60 4.21 -25.19
N TRP A 106 -27.16 3.28 -24.34
CA TRP A 106 -26.21 2.22 -24.67
C TRP A 106 -26.98 1.03 -25.25
N THR A 107 -27.27 1.05 -26.56
CA THR A 107 -27.55 -0.17 -27.38
C THR A 107 -28.28 -1.35 -26.72
N GLY A 108 -29.22 -1.14 -25.80
CA GLY A 108 -29.95 -2.18 -25.06
C GLY A 108 -29.16 -2.99 -24.02
N ILE A 109 -27.98 -2.51 -23.57
CA ILE A 109 -27.15 -3.14 -22.52
C ILE A 109 -26.96 -2.11 -21.40
N ASP A 110 -27.94 -2.05 -20.48
CA ASP A 110 -28.15 -0.94 -19.55
C ASP A 110 -27.29 -0.99 -18.27
N ARG A 111 -26.39 -1.98 -18.09
CA ARG A 111 -25.64 -2.12 -16.82
C ARG A 111 -24.16 -2.48 -16.99
N PRO A 112 -23.26 -1.89 -16.16
CA PRO A 112 -21.85 -2.30 -16.09
C PRO A 112 -21.66 -3.81 -15.91
N THR A 113 -22.59 -4.52 -15.29
CA THR A 113 -22.54 -5.98 -15.14
C THR A 113 -22.64 -6.74 -16.45
N GLU A 114 -23.40 -6.24 -17.43
CA GLU A 114 -23.57 -6.91 -18.72
C GLU A 114 -22.32 -6.75 -19.59
N TRP A 115 -21.59 -5.64 -19.43
CA TRP A 115 -20.32 -5.42 -20.11
C TRP A 115 -19.17 -6.29 -19.58
N LEU A 116 -19.37 -7.01 -18.47
CA LEU A 116 -18.39 -8.00 -18.00
C LEU A 116 -18.26 -9.17 -18.99
N GLU A 117 -19.25 -9.41 -19.83
CA GLU A 117 -19.26 -10.49 -20.83
C GLU A 117 -19.09 -9.97 -22.27
N ALA A 118 -18.83 -8.67 -22.45
CA ALA A 118 -18.71 -8.06 -23.77
C ALA A 118 -17.51 -8.59 -24.55
N ASP A 119 -17.60 -8.61 -25.89
CA ASP A 119 -16.52 -9.06 -26.77
C ASP A 119 -15.25 -8.21 -26.62
N HIS A 120 -15.41 -6.90 -26.47
CA HIS A 120 -14.31 -5.93 -26.31
C HIS A 120 -13.75 -5.96 -24.88
N ALA A 121 -12.44 -6.15 -24.76
CA ALA A 121 -11.74 -6.18 -23.47
C ALA A 121 -11.86 -4.85 -22.72
N GLU A 122 -11.92 -3.74 -23.44
CA GLU A 122 -12.05 -2.38 -22.91
C GLU A 122 -13.38 -2.18 -22.17
N PHE A 123 -14.45 -2.82 -22.66
CA PHE A 123 -15.74 -2.81 -21.97
C PHE A 123 -15.68 -3.64 -20.70
N ARG A 124 -15.09 -4.84 -20.74
CA ARG A 124 -14.91 -5.70 -19.56
C ARG A 124 -14.02 -5.05 -18.51
N LEU A 125 -12.97 -4.33 -18.93
CA LEU A 125 -12.10 -3.55 -18.06
C LEU A 125 -12.90 -2.48 -17.29
N LEU A 126 -13.68 -1.68 -18.03
CA LEU A 126 -14.45 -0.58 -17.50
C LEU A 126 -15.61 -1.06 -16.62
N ALA A 127 -16.27 -2.14 -17.03
CA ALA A 127 -17.28 -2.86 -16.29
C ALA A 127 -16.75 -3.35 -14.94
N SER A 128 -15.63 -4.06 -14.95
CA SER A 128 -14.95 -4.56 -13.74
C SER A 128 -14.65 -3.41 -12.79
N ALA A 129 -14.20 -2.28 -13.34
CA ALA A 129 -13.89 -1.09 -12.58
C ALA A 129 -15.12 -0.45 -11.92
N ALA A 130 -16.18 -0.26 -12.70
CA ALA A 130 -17.43 0.32 -12.25
C ALA A 130 -18.11 -0.56 -11.20
N VAL A 131 -18.18 -1.89 -11.41
CA VAL A 131 -18.73 -2.85 -10.44
C VAL A 131 -17.98 -2.79 -9.11
N GLY A 132 -16.64 -2.78 -9.15
CA GLY A 132 -15.83 -2.67 -7.93
C GLY A 132 -16.04 -1.34 -7.18
N ARG A 133 -16.30 -0.24 -7.90
CA ARG A 133 -16.60 1.07 -7.31
C ARG A 133 -18.01 1.15 -6.72
N ILE A 134 -18.99 0.51 -7.38
CA ILE A 134 -20.38 0.42 -6.89
C ILE A 134 -20.42 -0.43 -5.61
N GLY A 135 -19.64 -1.51 -5.55
CA GLY A 135 -19.55 -2.34 -4.35
C GLY A 135 -20.70 -3.33 -4.15
N ASP A 136 -21.57 -3.54 -5.15
CA ASP A 136 -22.70 -4.49 -5.03
C ASP A 136 -22.22 -5.93 -5.16
N GLU A 137 -22.29 -6.68 -4.06
CA GLU A 137 -21.89 -8.09 -3.99
C GLU A 137 -22.66 -9.00 -4.96
N ARG A 138 -23.85 -8.58 -5.46
CA ARG A 138 -24.61 -9.35 -6.46
C ARG A 138 -23.84 -9.56 -7.76
N ALA A 139 -22.88 -8.70 -8.07
CA ALA A 139 -22.04 -8.81 -9.26
C ALA A 139 -20.80 -9.68 -9.05
N LEU A 140 -20.56 -10.21 -7.84
CA LEU A 140 -19.35 -10.99 -7.54
C LEU A 140 -19.20 -12.21 -8.43
N SER A 141 -20.28 -12.96 -8.70
CA SER A 141 -20.20 -14.15 -9.56
C SER A 141 -19.67 -13.82 -10.94
N ALA A 142 -20.23 -12.80 -11.60
CA ALA A 142 -19.77 -12.37 -12.91
C ALA A 142 -18.35 -11.78 -12.86
N LEU A 143 -18.01 -11.04 -11.79
CA LEU A 143 -16.67 -10.50 -11.60
C LEU A 143 -15.61 -11.58 -11.37
N HIS A 144 -15.98 -12.68 -10.70
CA HIS A 144 -15.11 -13.84 -10.47
C HIS A 144 -14.73 -14.52 -11.79
N ASP A 145 -15.67 -14.64 -12.74
CA ASP A 145 -15.36 -15.17 -14.07
C ASP A 145 -14.32 -14.30 -14.79
N VAL A 146 -14.46 -12.97 -14.68
CA VAL A 146 -13.52 -12.00 -15.29
C VAL A 146 -12.13 -12.03 -14.64
N CYS A 147 -11.97 -12.58 -13.44
CA CYS A 147 -10.64 -12.83 -12.86
C CYS A 147 -9.82 -13.86 -13.67
N THR A 148 -10.39 -14.54 -14.67
CA THR A 148 -9.70 -15.47 -15.59
C THR A 148 -9.52 -14.93 -17.01
N ASP A 149 -9.87 -13.66 -17.26
CA ASP A 149 -9.85 -13.03 -18.59
C ASP A 149 -8.53 -13.22 -19.37
N PRO A 150 -8.57 -13.44 -20.70
CA PRO A 150 -7.35 -13.47 -21.51
C PRO A 150 -6.53 -12.18 -21.43
N ASP A 151 -7.17 -11.00 -21.33
CA ASP A 151 -6.51 -9.71 -21.19
C ASP A 151 -6.04 -9.49 -19.74
N VAL A 152 -4.75 -9.21 -19.58
CA VAL A 152 -4.09 -8.99 -18.28
C VAL A 152 -4.66 -7.76 -17.56
N ARG A 153 -4.97 -6.69 -18.29
CA ARG A 153 -5.52 -5.44 -17.72
C ARG A 153 -6.89 -5.72 -17.11
N VAL A 154 -7.71 -6.49 -17.83
CA VAL A 154 -9.04 -6.91 -17.37
C VAL A 154 -8.93 -7.78 -16.12
N ARG A 155 -8.11 -8.85 -16.14
CA ARG A 155 -7.89 -9.69 -14.93
C ARG A 155 -7.42 -8.87 -13.74
N THR A 156 -6.41 -8.03 -13.95
CA THR A 156 -5.85 -7.19 -12.88
C THR A 156 -6.92 -6.29 -12.29
N ARG A 157 -7.78 -5.69 -13.13
CA ARG A 157 -8.86 -4.83 -12.66
C ARG A 157 -9.93 -5.60 -11.92
N ALA A 158 -10.35 -6.77 -12.41
CA ALA A 158 -11.33 -7.62 -11.75
C ALA A 158 -10.87 -8.07 -10.35
N VAL A 159 -9.61 -8.50 -10.24
CA VAL A 159 -8.97 -8.86 -8.96
C VAL A 159 -8.95 -7.68 -7.98
N ARG A 160 -8.53 -6.49 -8.44
CA ARG A 160 -8.58 -5.26 -7.61
C ARG A 160 -10.00 -4.92 -7.17
N SER A 161 -10.98 -5.09 -8.07
CA SER A 161 -12.38 -4.83 -7.78
C SER A 161 -12.96 -5.80 -6.77
N CYS A 162 -12.57 -7.08 -6.79
CA CYS A 162 -12.95 -8.04 -5.75
C CYS A 162 -12.46 -7.59 -4.37
N GLY A 163 -11.20 -7.13 -4.27
CA GLY A 163 -10.68 -6.56 -3.03
C GLY A 163 -11.33 -5.24 -2.63
N ALA A 164 -11.81 -4.43 -3.61
CA ALA A 164 -12.54 -3.20 -3.34
C ALA A 164 -13.93 -3.44 -2.78
N ILE A 165 -14.63 -4.47 -3.28
CA ILE A 165 -15.91 -4.94 -2.71
C ILE A 165 -15.68 -5.48 -1.29
N GLY A 166 -14.55 -6.14 -1.04
CA GLY A 166 -14.15 -6.55 0.31
C GLY A 166 -14.87 -7.80 0.83
N SER A 167 -15.62 -8.50 -0.01
CA SER A 167 -16.37 -9.69 0.38
C SER A 167 -15.45 -10.91 0.55
N SER A 168 -15.59 -11.64 1.66
CA SER A 168 -14.86 -12.89 1.91
C SER A 168 -15.17 -13.99 0.88
N ARG A 169 -16.28 -13.88 0.15
CA ARG A 169 -16.64 -14.77 -0.97
C ARG A 169 -15.63 -14.75 -2.10
N SER A 170 -14.78 -13.72 -2.19
CA SER A 170 -13.74 -13.62 -3.21
C SER A 170 -12.43 -14.28 -2.82
N VAL A 171 -12.27 -14.76 -1.58
CA VAL A 171 -10.97 -15.26 -1.07
C VAL A 171 -10.42 -16.40 -1.92
N GLU A 172 -11.23 -17.41 -2.23
CA GLU A 172 -10.77 -18.57 -3.04
C GLU A 172 -10.33 -18.14 -4.44
N VAL A 173 -11.14 -17.32 -5.13
CA VAL A 173 -10.82 -16.81 -6.47
C VAL A 173 -9.55 -15.95 -6.46
N LEU A 174 -9.34 -15.16 -5.41
CA LEU A 174 -8.14 -14.34 -5.25
C LEU A 174 -6.91 -15.20 -4.91
N ALA A 175 -7.06 -16.24 -4.11
CA ALA A 175 -5.99 -17.18 -3.80
C ALA A 175 -5.46 -17.85 -5.08
N ASP A 176 -6.35 -18.27 -5.97
CA ASP A 176 -6.00 -18.82 -7.29
C ASP A 176 -5.26 -17.82 -8.20
N ARG A 177 -5.31 -16.52 -7.90
CA ARG A 177 -4.59 -15.47 -8.64
C ARG A 177 -3.23 -15.13 -8.06
N LEU A 178 -2.87 -15.66 -6.89
CA LEU A 178 -1.51 -15.57 -6.35
C LEU A 178 -0.47 -16.30 -7.21
N GLU A 179 -0.90 -17.25 -8.05
CA GLU A 179 -0.04 -17.99 -8.98
C GLU A 179 -0.29 -17.62 -10.45
N ASP A 180 -0.88 -16.45 -10.72
CA ASP A 180 -1.08 -15.97 -12.09
C ASP A 180 0.26 -15.76 -12.82
N ARG A 181 0.29 -16.11 -14.12
CA ARG A 181 1.45 -15.92 -15.01
C ARG A 181 1.95 -14.48 -15.06
N ASN A 182 1.10 -13.50 -14.78
CA ASN A 182 1.43 -12.09 -14.81
C ASN A 182 1.62 -11.52 -13.39
N ASP A 183 2.78 -10.90 -13.17
CA ASP A 183 3.17 -10.35 -11.88
C ASP A 183 2.25 -9.23 -11.37
N GLN A 184 1.60 -8.47 -12.24
CA GLN A 184 0.65 -7.42 -11.82
C GLN A 184 -0.62 -8.03 -11.23
N VAL A 185 -1.09 -9.15 -11.80
CA VAL A 185 -2.24 -9.90 -11.28
C VAL A 185 -1.90 -10.51 -9.92
N ARG A 186 -0.72 -11.13 -9.77
CA ARG A 186 -0.27 -11.67 -8.48
C ARG A 186 -0.23 -10.61 -7.37
N ARG A 187 0.34 -9.44 -7.67
CA ARG A 187 0.36 -8.29 -6.74
C ARG A 187 -1.05 -7.83 -6.39
N ALA A 188 -1.91 -7.70 -7.39
CA ALA A 188 -3.31 -7.30 -7.17
C ALA A 188 -4.04 -8.30 -6.28
N ALA A 189 -3.79 -9.61 -6.45
CA ALA A 189 -4.43 -10.67 -5.68
C ALA A 189 -4.03 -10.62 -4.21
N ALA A 190 -2.73 -10.55 -3.91
CA ALA A 190 -2.24 -10.44 -2.54
C ALA A 190 -2.74 -9.17 -1.85
N ALA A 191 -2.69 -8.03 -2.55
CA ALA A 191 -3.21 -6.77 -2.02
C ALA A 191 -4.73 -6.79 -1.80
N ALA A 192 -5.49 -7.50 -2.65
CA ALA A 192 -6.92 -7.68 -2.49
C ALA A 192 -7.25 -8.57 -1.28
N LEU A 193 -6.50 -9.65 -1.05
CA LEU A 193 -6.64 -10.50 0.14
C LEU A 193 -6.33 -9.72 1.42
N ALA A 194 -5.24 -8.96 1.45
CA ALA A 194 -4.91 -8.10 2.58
C ALA A 194 -5.96 -7.00 2.83
N LYS A 195 -6.55 -6.45 1.77
CA LYS A 195 -7.65 -5.48 1.88
C LYS A 195 -8.95 -6.10 2.43
N ILE A 196 -9.24 -7.37 2.10
CA ILE A 196 -10.36 -8.12 2.69
C ILE A 196 -10.10 -8.36 4.19
N GLY A 197 -8.86 -8.68 4.57
CA GLY A 197 -8.42 -8.66 5.97
C GLY A 197 -9.06 -9.69 6.90
N THR A 198 -9.86 -10.63 6.38
CA THR A 198 -10.44 -11.73 7.16
C THR A 198 -9.41 -12.84 7.43
N GLU A 199 -9.65 -13.65 8.46
CA GLU A 199 -8.81 -14.83 8.76
C GLU A 199 -8.63 -15.74 7.54
N ALA A 200 -9.71 -16.04 6.81
CA ALA A 200 -9.63 -16.86 5.59
C ALA A 200 -8.72 -16.24 4.51
N ALA A 201 -8.65 -14.91 4.44
CA ALA A 201 -7.77 -14.21 3.49
C ALA A 201 -6.31 -14.29 3.92
N LEU A 202 -6.04 -14.27 5.24
CA LEU A 202 -4.72 -14.52 5.78
C LEU A 202 -4.29 -15.96 5.53
N GLU A 203 -5.13 -16.94 5.86
CA GLU A 203 -4.89 -18.36 5.63
C GLU A 203 -4.60 -18.66 4.15
N ALA A 204 -5.26 -17.98 3.22
CA ALA A 204 -5.00 -18.09 1.79
C ALA A 204 -3.64 -17.50 1.37
N LEU A 205 -3.15 -16.48 2.05
CA LEU A 205 -1.91 -15.77 1.70
C LEU A 205 -0.66 -16.44 2.31
N LEU A 206 -0.77 -17.06 3.49
CA LEU A 206 0.36 -17.67 4.20
C LEU A 206 1.15 -18.70 3.36
N PRO A 207 0.52 -19.62 2.58
CA PRO A 207 1.26 -20.57 1.74
C PRO A 207 2.09 -19.89 0.65
N ALA A 208 1.62 -18.77 0.09
CA ALA A 208 2.32 -18.06 -0.98
C ALA A 208 3.64 -17.44 -0.50
N ALA A 209 3.76 -17.11 0.79
CA ALA A 209 5.02 -16.67 1.39
C ALA A 209 6.12 -17.76 1.39
N ARG A 210 5.75 -19.02 1.13
CA ARG A 210 6.65 -20.18 1.04
C ARG A 210 6.73 -20.77 -0.38
N SER A 211 6.24 -20.05 -1.38
CA SER A 211 6.28 -20.48 -2.79
C SER A 211 7.72 -20.65 -3.31
N ASP A 212 7.94 -21.56 -4.25
CA ASP A 212 9.23 -21.72 -4.93
C ASP A 212 9.63 -20.45 -5.71
N SER A 213 8.63 -19.68 -6.16
CA SER A 213 8.83 -18.42 -6.87
C SER A 213 9.19 -17.29 -5.91
N GLU A 214 10.41 -16.75 -6.02
CA GLU A 214 10.84 -15.56 -5.26
C GLU A 214 9.84 -14.41 -5.41
N SER A 215 9.34 -14.18 -6.63
CA SER A 215 8.38 -13.11 -6.88
C SER A 215 7.09 -13.29 -6.08
N VAL A 216 6.58 -14.52 -5.97
CA VAL A 216 5.37 -14.82 -5.19
C VAL A 216 5.64 -14.61 -3.70
N ARG A 217 6.79 -15.09 -3.19
CA ARG A 217 7.18 -14.88 -1.78
C ARG A 217 7.27 -13.41 -1.44
N VAL A 218 7.96 -12.60 -2.26
CA VAL A 218 8.07 -11.15 -2.05
C VAL A 218 6.70 -10.48 -1.97
N ILE A 219 5.79 -10.84 -2.86
CA ILE A 219 4.44 -10.27 -2.91
C ILE A 219 3.65 -10.66 -1.66
N ALA A 220 3.64 -11.94 -1.30
CA ALA A 220 2.87 -12.43 -0.15
C ALA A 220 3.41 -11.87 1.17
N VAL A 221 4.73 -11.96 1.39
CA VAL A 221 5.40 -11.41 2.58
C VAL A 221 5.14 -9.91 2.71
N GLY A 222 5.13 -9.17 1.60
CA GLY A 222 4.85 -7.74 1.57
C GLY A 222 3.46 -7.35 2.07
N GLU A 223 2.47 -8.22 1.90
CA GLU A 223 1.08 -7.94 2.28
C GLU A 223 0.73 -8.50 3.68
N LEU A 224 1.50 -9.45 4.20
CA LEU A 224 1.29 -10.03 5.55
C LEU A 224 1.34 -8.99 6.67
N GLY A 225 2.14 -7.92 6.53
CA GLY A 225 2.24 -6.84 7.53
C GLY A 225 0.95 -6.03 7.71
N ARG A 226 -0.03 -6.19 6.83
CA ARG A 226 -1.32 -5.49 6.87
C ARG A 226 -2.36 -6.19 7.73
N PHE A 227 -2.12 -7.46 8.05
CA PHE A 227 -2.94 -8.23 8.99
C PHE A 227 -2.47 -7.92 10.40
N GLY A 228 -3.13 -7.00 11.10
CA GLY A 228 -2.74 -6.52 12.44
C GLY A 228 -2.90 -7.55 13.57
N SER A 229 -2.47 -8.79 13.36
CA SER A 229 -2.69 -9.93 14.23
C SER A 229 -1.39 -10.72 14.44
N MET A 230 -1.39 -11.76 15.29
CA MET A 230 -0.17 -12.50 15.64
C MET A 230 0.14 -13.62 14.65
N GLU A 231 -0.86 -14.09 13.94
CA GLU A 231 -0.84 -15.23 13.03
C GLU A 231 0.22 -15.10 11.91
N PRO A 232 0.51 -13.91 11.33
CA PRO A 232 1.59 -13.76 10.35
C PRO A 232 3.01 -13.82 10.93
N VAL A 233 3.19 -13.70 12.26
CA VAL A 233 4.50 -13.50 12.89
C VAL A 233 5.49 -14.62 12.57
N PRO A 234 5.17 -15.93 12.71
CA PRO A 234 6.12 -16.99 12.43
C PRO A 234 6.61 -16.95 10.97
N VAL A 235 5.70 -16.73 10.02
CA VAL A 235 6.05 -16.67 8.59
C VAL A 235 6.90 -15.44 8.26
N LEU A 236 6.62 -14.29 8.88
CA LEU A 236 7.43 -13.09 8.70
C LEU A 236 8.83 -13.24 9.29
N VAL A 237 8.96 -13.88 10.45
CA VAL A 237 10.27 -14.15 11.07
C VAL A 237 11.05 -15.18 10.26
N ASP A 238 10.45 -16.29 9.83
CA ASP A 238 11.05 -17.26 8.90
C ASP A 238 11.59 -16.55 7.64
N SER A 239 10.83 -15.59 7.10
CA SER A 239 11.18 -14.84 5.88
C SER A 239 12.38 -13.90 6.05
N LEU A 240 12.81 -13.61 7.29
CA LEU A 240 14.04 -12.88 7.56
C LEU A 240 15.30 -13.70 7.24
N GLU A 241 15.17 -15.02 7.15
CA GLU A 241 16.26 -15.95 6.81
C GLU A 241 16.16 -16.47 5.36
N ASP A 242 15.21 -15.96 4.56
CA ASP A 242 15.04 -16.38 3.16
C ASP A 242 16.33 -16.21 2.37
N GLY A 243 16.61 -17.15 1.45
CA GLY A 243 17.80 -17.09 0.59
C GLY A 243 17.87 -15.82 -0.29
N SER A 244 16.71 -15.25 -0.63
CA SER A 244 16.60 -14.00 -1.38
C SER A 244 16.72 -12.78 -0.47
N GLU A 245 17.67 -11.89 -0.79
CA GLU A 245 17.79 -10.61 -0.10
C GLU A 245 16.53 -9.74 -0.26
N LEU A 246 15.82 -9.85 -1.38
CA LEU A 246 14.60 -9.08 -1.61
C LEU A 246 13.48 -9.53 -0.66
N VAL A 247 13.35 -10.84 -0.42
CA VAL A 247 12.38 -11.38 0.56
C VAL A 247 12.73 -10.92 1.97
N ARG A 248 14.00 -11.04 2.40
CA ARG A 248 14.45 -10.57 3.73
C ARG A 248 14.14 -9.09 3.96
N ARG A 249 14.43 -8.24 2.97
CA ARG A 249 14.14 -6.79 3.03
C ARG A 249 12.65 -6.49 3.10
N THR A 250 11.84 -7.28 2.41
CA THR A 250 10.39 -7.17 2.47
C THR A 250 9.86 -7.61 3.84
N ALA A 251 10.33 -8.74 4.37
CA ALA A 251 9.98 -9.24 5.70
C ALA A 251 10.27 -8.22 6.81
N THR A 252 11.46 -7.59 6.77
CA THR A 252 11.79 -6.50 7.71
C THR A 252 10.75 -5.37 7.65
N ARG A 253 10.37 -4.91 6.45
CA ARG A 253 9.37 -3.85 6.30
C ARG A 253 7.98 -4.30 6.78
N SER A 254 7.58 -5.51 6.42
CA SER A 254 6.29 -6.09 6.81
C SER A 254 6.16 -6.26 8.31
N LEU A 255 7.24 -6.59 9.05
CA LEU A 255 7.24 -6.59 10.51
C LEU A 255 7.02 -5.19 11.10
N LEU A 256 7.65 -4.16 10.52
CA LEU A 256 7.46 -2.78 10.98
C LEU A 256 6.04 -2.27 10.69
N GLU A 257 5.46 -2.71 9.57
CA GLU A 257 4.07 -2.42 9.20
C GLU A 257 3.08 -3.19 10.08
N LEU A 258 3.37 -4.45 10.42
CA LEU A 258 2.59 -5.26 11.37
C LEU A 258 2.44 -4.55 12.71
N PHE A 259 3.55 -4.03 13.26
CA PHE A 259 3.52 -3.25 14.50
C PHE A 259 2.72 -1.95 14.39
N ALA A 260 2.61 -1.36 13.19
CA ALA A 260 1.85 -0.15 12.95
C ALA A 260 0.34 -0.44 12.81
N ASN A 261 -0.03 -1.59 12.25
CA ASN A 261 -1.42 -2.02 12.06
C ASN A 261 -1.99 -2.80 13.25
N ALA A 262 -1.14 -3.19 14.22
CA ALA A 262 -1.57 -3.85 15.44
C ALA A 262 -2.59 -3.01 16.24
N PRO A 263 -3.77 -3.58 16.60
CA PRO A 263 -4.69 -2.98 17.55
C PRO A 263 -3.99 -2.60 18.86
N SER A 264 -4.40 -1.49 19.47
CA SER A 264 -3.72 -0.93 20.65
C SER A 264 -3.70 -1.89 21.84
N ASP A 265 -4.75 -2.69 22.01
CA ASP A 265 -4.91 -3.72 23.04
C ASP A 265 -4.05 -4.97 22.80
N ARG A 266 -3.64 -5.25 21.56
CA ARG A 266 -2.81 -6.40 21.18
C ARG A 266 -1.39 -6.07 20.76
N SER A 267 -1.05 -4.78 20.70
CA SER A 267 0.26 -4.30 20.25
C SER A 267 1.43 -4.80 21.11
N HIS A 268 1.18 -5.10 22.39
CA HIS A 268 2.17 -5.72 23.27
C HIS A 268 2.37 -7.21 22.93
N GLU A 269 1.27 -7.95 22.76
CA GLU A 269 1.30 -9.40 22.47
C GLU A 269 2.06 -9.69 21.17
N ILE A 270 1.80 -8.93 20.10
CA ILE A 270 2.50 -9.09 18.82
C ILE A 270 4.02 -8.84 18.97
N ARG A 271 4.40 -7.82 19.77
CA ARG A 271 5.81 -7.51 20.01
C ARG A 271 6.52 -8.59 20.81
N GLU A 272 5.85 -9.16 21.81
CA GLU A 272 6.39 -10.28 22.58
C GLU A 272 6.50 -11.54 21.72
N ALA A 273 5.50 -11.83 20.88
CA ALA A 273 5.55 -12.94 19.92
C ALA A 273 6.75 -12.81 18.97
N VAL A 274 6.94 -11.63 18.36
CA VAL A 274 8.11 -11.39 17.49
C VAL A 274 9.42 -11.54 18.26
N SER A 275 9.49 -11.08 19.52
CA SER A 275 10.69 -11.21 20.34
C SER A 275 10.99 -12.66 20.69
N ALA A 276 9.95 -13.47 20.94
CA ALA A 276 10.09 -14.89 21.23
C ALA A 276 10.62 -15.66 20.01
N GLU A 277 10.02 -15.46 18.83
CA GLU A 277 10.42 -16.11 17.59
C GLU A 277 11.86 -15.74 17.17
N LEU A 278 12.26 -14.46 17.35
CA LEU A 278 13.61 -14.00 17.00
C LEU A 278 14.73 -14.55 17.89
N THR A 279 14.42 -15.25 18.98
CA THR A 279 15.44 -15.80 19.90
C THR A 279 16.29 -16.88 19.22
N GLU A 280 15.74 -17.58 18.23
CA GLU A 280 16.40 -18.68 17.52
C GLU A 280 16.93 -18.28 16.12
N THR A 281 16.76 -17.00 15.73
CA THR A 281 17.06 -16.48 14.39
C THR A 281 18.43 -15.78 14.36
N ASP A 282 19.17 -15.87 13.24
CA ASP A 282 20.32 -14.99 13.01
C ASP A 282 19.86 -13.55 12.74
N THR A 283 19.99 -12.68 13.75
CA THR A 283 19.53 -11.29 13.68
C THR A 283 20.52 -10.32 13.06
N ALA A 284 21.76 -10.71 12.76
CA ALA A 284 22.76 -9.77 12.22
C ALA A 284 22.35 -9.15 10.87
N PRO A 285 21.76 -9.89 9.90
CA PRO A 285 21.22 -9.32 8.68
C PRO A 285 20.07 -8.34 8.95
N LEU A 286 19.20 -8.65 9.92
CA LEU A 286 18.09 -7.79 10.33
C LEU A 286 18.60 -6.47 10.93
N VAL A 287 19.59 -6.52 11.83
CA VAL A 287 20.22 -5.32 12.41
C VAL A 287 20.77 -4.40 11.31
N THR A 288 21.50 -4.98 10.35
CA THR A 288 22.08 -4.22 9.24
C THR A 288 21.00 -3.51 8.41
N GLN A 289 19.89 -4.20 8.13
CA GLN A 289 18.76 -3.63 7.40
C GLN A 289 18.05 -2.53 8.20
N LEU A 290 17.82 -2.73 9.50
CA LEU A 290 17.18 -1.74 10.37
C LEU A 290 18.02 -0.47 10.47
N ILE A 291 19.34 -0.58 10.67
CA ILE A 291 20.25 0.58 10.71
C ILE A 291 20.19 1.33 9.37
N THR A 292 20.18 0.61 8.25
CA THR A 292 20.07 1.21 6.90
C THR A 292 18.75 1.97 6.74
N ILE A 293 17.63 1.37 7.15
CA ILE A 293 16.29 2.01 7.09
C ILE A 293 16.25 3.26 7.97
N LEU A 294 16.73 3.17 9.21
CA LEU A 294 16.69 4.25 10.19
C LEU A 294 17.66 5.40 9.88
N SER A 295 18.77 5.13 9.19
CA SER A 295 19.76 6.16 8.80
C SER A 295 19.27 7.09 7.68
N GLY A 296 18.18 6.74 7.01
CA GLY A 296 17.52 7.61 6.03
C GLY A 296 16.64 8.67 6.68
N ASN A 297 15.48 8.93 6.07
CA ASN A 297 14.40 9.73 6.67
C ASN A 297 13.06 9.00 6.50
N PRO A 298 12.88 7.84 7.16
CA PRO A 298 11.66 7.07 6.98
C PRO A 298 10.49 7.69 7.75
N PRO A 299 9.24 7.32 7.41
CA PRO A 299 8.04 7.76 8.11
C PRO A 299 8.10 7.53 9.63
N GLN A 300 7.34 8.32 10.39
CA GLN A 300 7.36 8.29 11.86
C GLN A 300 7.09 6.89 12.44
N TYR A 301 6.13 6.14 11.88
CA TYR A 301 5.84 4.78 12.36
C TYR A 301 7.02 3.83 12.16
N VAL A 302 7.74 3.95 11.04
CA VAL A 302 8.94 3.16 10.74
C VAL A 302 10.06 3.48 11.72
N ARG A 303 10.27 4.77 12.05
CA ARG A 303 11.27 5.16 13.05
C ARG A 303 10.96 4.59 14.43
N ARG A 304 9.71 4.72 14.88
CA ARG A 304 9.24 4.17 16.17
C ARG A 304 9.45 2.65 16.24
N ASN A 305 8.87 1.94 15.29
CA ASN A 305 8.86 0.47 15.26
C ASN A 305 10.25 -0.10 15.00
N GLY A 306 11.02 0.51 14.09
CA GLY A 306 12.39 0.11 13.78
C GLY A 306 13.33 0.33 14.95
N THR A 307 13.21 1.47 15.66
CA THR A 307 14.00 1.74 16.87
C THR A 307 13.68 0.74 17.99
N TRP A 308 12.39 0.43 18.18
CA TRP A 308 11.98 -0.57 19.16
C TRP A 308 12.58 -1.95 18.83
N LEU A 309 12.43 -2.41 17.58
CA LEU A 309 12.91 -3.72 17.14
C LEU A 309 14.44 -3.80 17.23
N LEU A 310 15.15 -2.77 16.77
CA LEU A 310 16.62 -2.67 16.83
C LEU A 310 17.14 -2.86 18.26
N GLY A 311 16.43 -2.31 19.25
CA GLY A 311 16.77 -2.49 20.66
C GLY A 311 16.59 -3.90 21.20
N ARG A 312 15.82 -4.75 20.53
CA ARG A 312 15.54 -6.15 20.94
C ARG A 312 16.46 -7.17 20.30
N VAL A 313 16.94 -6.88 19.10
CA VAL A 313 17.71 -7.82 18.27
C VAL A 313 19.24 -7.61 18.35
N ALA A 314 19.69 -6.77 19.28
CA ALA A 314 21.12 -6.51 19.47
C ALA A 314 21.82 -7.70 20.12
N ASP A 315 22.78 -8.31 19.42
CA ASP A 315 23.64 -9.38 19.94
C ASP A 315 24.98 -8.82 20.45
N ALA A 316 26.02 -9.66 20.57
CA ALA A 316 27.35 -9.23 20.99
C ALA A 316 28.20 -8.62 19.86
N GLU A 317 27.95 -9.03 18.62
CA GLU A 317 28.74 -8.64 17.44
C GLU A 317 28.24 -7.30 16.88
N THR A 318 26.93 -7.09 16.89
CA THR A 318 26.25 -5.92 16.33
C THR A 318 26.02 -4.79 17.36
N ARG A 319 26.37 -5.02 18.62
CA ARG A 319 26.04 -4.15 19.74
C ARG A 319 26.50 -2.71 19.57
N ASP A 320 27.74 -2.52 19.12
CA ASP A 320 28.35 -1.18 19.03
C ASP A 320 27.64 -0.33 17.97
N ASP A 321 27.27 -0.94 16.84
CA ASP A 321 26.53 -0.32 15.74
C ASP A 321 25.10 0.02 16.16
N VAL A 322 24.43 -0.90 16.87
CA VAL A 322 23.10 -0.64 17.45
C VAL A 322 23.15 0.53 18.43
N GLN A 323 24.11 0.52 19.37
CA GLN A 323 24.27 1.62 20.32
C GLN A 323 24.55 2.95 19.62
N GLU A 324 25.35 2.96 18.55
CA GLU A 324 25.61 4.18 17.78
C GLU A 324 24.34 4.72 17.12
N CYS A 325 23.54 3.83 16.51
CA CYS A 325 22.26 4.20 15.94
C CYS A 325 21.32 4.77 17.01
N LEU A 326 21.11 4.06 18.13
CA LEU A 326 20.22 4.47 19.20
C LEU A 326 20.64 5.79 19.89
N LEU A 327 21.94 6.02 20.05
CA LEU A 327 22.45 7.28 20.60
C LEU A 327 22.12 8.48 19.69
N ARG A 328 22.18 8.31 18.37
CA ARG A 328 21.73 9.34 17.41
C ARG A 328 20.22 9.53 17.51
N THR A 329 19.46 8.45 17.68
CA THR A 329 18.00 8.49 17.82
C THR A 329 17.51 9.22 19.07
N LEU A 330 18.36 9.45 20.09
CA LEU A 330 18.01 10.31 21.23
C LEU A 330 17.68 11.75 20.82
N GLU A 331 18.12 12.20 19.65
CA GLU A 331 17.82 13.52 19.09
C GLU A 331 16.52 13.53 18.24
N ASP A 332 15.87 12.38 18.03
CA ASP A 332 14.64 12.32 17.23
C ASP A 332 13.58 13.30 17.81
N PRO A 333 12.94 14.13 16.96
CA PRO A 333 11.89 15.05 17.40
C PRO A 333 10.65 14.32 17.93
N ASP A 334 10.42 13.08 17.52
CA ASP A 334 9.34 12.25 18.04
C ASP A 334 9.69 11.67 19.42
N GLU A 335 8.96 12.13 20.45
CA GLU A 335 9.17 11.70 21.84
C GLU A 335 9.03 10.19 22.03
N ILE A 336 8.18 9.51 21.27
CA ILE A 336 7.99 8.06 21.38
C ILE A 336 9.22 7.32 20.83
N THR A 337 9.71 7.72 19.66
CA THR A 337 10.94 7.18 19.06
C THR A 337 12.12 7.35 20.00
N ALA A 338 12.30 8.54 20.56
CA ALA A 338 13.35 8.81 21.54
C ALA A 338 13.20 7.96 22.81
N LYS A 339 11.98 7.77 23.33
CA LYS A 339 11.70 6.89 24.49
C LYS A 339 12.04 5.43 24.21
N PHE A 340 11.80 4.93 23.00
CA PHE A 340 12.24 3.58 22.62
C PHE A 340 13.75 3.48 22.60
N ALA A 341 14.46 4.46 22.04
CA ALA A 341 15.91 4.48 22.08
C ALA A 341 16.46 4.53 23.51
N MET A 342 15.88 5.37 24.38
CA MET A 342 16.24 5.43 25.79
C MET A 342 16.02 4.10 26.52
N SER A 343 14.88 3.44 26.26
CA SER A 343 14.54 2.17 26.91
C SER A 343 15.46 1.05 26.46
N ALA A 344 15.81 0.99 25.17
CA ALA A 344 16.79 0.04 24.64
C ALA A 344 18.19 0.30 25.21
N LEU A 345 18.64 1.56 25.20
CA LEU A 345 19.97 1.92 25.73
C LEU A 345 20.12 1.59 27.21
N ALA A 346 19.06 1.76 28.00
CA ALA A 346 19.08 1.45 29.43
C ALA A 346 19.22 -0.06 29.74
N GLN A 347 18.99 -0.94 28.76
CA GLN A 347 19.18 -2.38 28.91
C GLN A 347 20.65 -2.80 28.69
N PHE A 348 21.47 -1.95 28.07
CA PHE A 348 22.91 -2.18 27.96
C PHE A 348 23.61 -1.73 29.25
N GLY A 349 24.52 -2.56 29.75
CA GLY A 349 25.19 -2.35 31.03
C GLY A 349 26.70 -2.08 30.94
N GLU A 350 27.25 -1.83 29.75
CA GLU A 350 28.70 -1.72 29.59
C GLU A 350 29.25 -0.33 29.95
N PRO A 351 30.45 -0.27 30.57
CA PRO A 351 31.14 1.00 30.84
C PRO A 351 31.43 1.85 29.59
N SER A 352 31.55 1.22 28.42
CA SER A 352 31.75 1.91 27.14
C SER A 352 30.55 2.81 26.79
N LEU A 353 29.32 2.33 27.02
CA LEU A 353 28.11 3.10 26.78
C LEU A 353 28.02 4.30 27.73
N GLU A 354 28.34 4.13 29.02
CA GLU A 354 28.39 5.24 29.97
C GLU A 354 29.33 6.36 29.50
N ALA A 355 30.52 6.00 29.00
CA ALA A 355 31.48 6.96 28.50
C ALA A 355 30.95 7.74 27.29
N ARG A 356 30.24 7.05 26.37
CA ARG A 356 29.59 7.66 25.20
C ARG A 356 28.47 8.62 25.61
N LEU A 357 27.59 8.22 26.54
CA LEU A 357 26.54 9.08 27.08
C LEU A 357 27.11 10.33 27.76
N ARG A 358 28.15 10.20 28.60
CA ARG A 358 28.82 11.35 29.23
C ARG A 358 29.50 12.28 28.21
N ARG A 359 30.00 11.74 27.10
CA ARG A 359 30.54 12.55 26.00
C ARG A 359 29.42 13.32 25.30
N LEU A 360 28.28 12.67 25.06
CA LEU A 360 27.10 13.28 24.44
C LEU A 360 26.53 14.41 25.31
N ILE A 361 26.44 14.22 26.63
CA ILE A 361 25.96 15.25 27.57
C ILE A 361 26.87 16.49 27.56
N ARG A 362 28.19 16.29 27.52
CA ARG A 362 29.18 17.38 27.48
C ARG A 362 29.33 18.06 26.13
N ASN A 363 28.75 17.49 25.06
CA ASN A 363 28.86 18.05 23.73
C ASN A 363 28.04 19.35 23.62
N GLU A 364 28.70 20.46 23.31
CA GLU A 364 28.04 21.77 23.17
C GLU A 364 27.01 21.78 22.03
N SER A 365 27.27 21.04 20.95
CA SER A 365 26.39 20.96 19.78
C SER A 365 25.12 20.14 20.01
N SER A 366 25.04 19.33 21.07
CA SER A 366 23.86 18.50 21.34
C SER A 366 22.72 19.32 21.92
N SER A 367 21.50 19.08 21.43
CA SER A 367 20.29 19.77 21.90
C SER A 367 20.01 19.53 23.39
N SER A 368 19.31 20.47 24.05
CA SER A 368 18.92 20.32 25.45
C SER A 368 18.04 19.08 25.71
N PRO A 369 17.04 18.76 24.86
CA PRO A 369 16.31 17.48 24.96
C PRO A 369 17.22 16.26 24.89
N THR A 370 18.16 16.21 23.93
CA THR A 370 19.08 15.08 23.77
C THR A 370 19.93 14.87 25.02
N LYS A 371 20.44 15.96 25.62
CA LYS A 371 21.22 15.91 26.87
C LYS A 371 20.41 15.34 28.03
N ARG A 372 19.17 15.82 28.24
CA ARG A 372 18.27 15.32 29.29
C ARG A 372 17.94 13.84 29.10
N ARG A 373 17.68 13.42 27.87
CA ARG A 373 17.40 12.01 27.53
C ARG A 373 18.61 11.12 27.84
N ALA A 374 19.82 11.57 27.50
CA ALA A 374 21.06 10.86 27.81
C ALA A 374 21.36 10.79 29.32
N GLU A 375 21.08 11.86 30.07
CA GLU A 375 21.17 11.87 31.55
C GLU A 375 20.23 10.83 32.16
N PHE A 376 18.97 10.80 31.72
CA PHE A 376 17.99 9.81 32.19
C PHE A 376 18.42 8.36 31.93
N VAL A 377 18.97 8.07 30.74
CA VAL A 377 19.50 6.73 30.43
C VAL A 377 20.67 6.38 31.37
N LEU A 378 21.60 7.32 31.58
CA LEU A 378 22.74 7.11 32.47
C LEU A 378 22.32 6.86 33.93
N GLU A 379 21.26 7.52 34.40
CA GLU A 379 20.68 7.27 35.72
C GLU A 379 20.08 5.86 35.82
N ARG A 380 19.35 5.42 34.79
CA ARG A 380 18.76 4.07 34.76
C ARG A 380 19.79 2.95 34.73
N ILE A 381 20.87 3.11 33.95
CA ILE A 381 21.97 2.13 33.90
C ILE A 381 22.57 1.96 35.32
N LYS A 382 22.77 3.06 36.06
CA LYS A 382 23.31 3.04 37.42
C LYS A 382 22.34 2.49 38.47
N ALA A 383 21.04 2.70 38.28
CA ALA A 383 20.00 2.26 39.21
C ALA A 383 19.66 0.77 39.10
N THR A 384 20.09 0.09 38.03
CA THR A 384 19.82 -1.33 37.79
C THR A 384 20.90 -2.18 38.45
N PRO A 385 20.63 -2.89 39.57
CA PRO A 385 21.59 -3.83 40.15
C PRO A 385 21.76 -5.01 39.18
N SER A 386 22.92 -5.66 39.24
CA SER A 386 23.28 -6.87 38.50
C SER A 386 22.09 -7.81 38.30
N ARG A 387 21.74 -8.09 37.03
CA ARG A 387 20.59 -8.90 36.55
C ARG A 387 20.09 -9.97 37.53
N GLU A 388 18.95 -9.70 38.17
CA GLU A 388 17.96 -10.70 38.55
C GLU A 388 16.56 -10.03 38.61
N VAL A 389 15.72 -10.40 37.64
CA VAL A 389 14.24 -10.33 37.55
C VAL A 389 13.50 -9.22 38.32
N VAL A 390 12.89 -8.27 37.58
CA VAL A 390 11.49 -7.85 37.83
C VAL A 390 10.83 -7.44 36.51
N THR A 391 9.90 -8.27 36.04
CA THR A 391 8.83 -7.91 35.11
C THR A 391 7.95 -6.85 35.75
N ASN A 392 7.88 -5.64 35.19
CA ASN A 392 6.78 -4.72 35.43
C ASN A 392 6.37 -4.10 34.10
N SER A 393 5.25 -4.60 33.60
CA SER A 393 4.42 -4.08 32.53
C SER A 393 4.17 -2.58 32.71
N VAL A 394 4.61 -1.77 31.75
CA VAL A 394 4.16 -0.39 31.63
C VAL A 394 2.94 -0.41 30.71
N GLU A 395 1.75 -0.34 31.31
CA GLU A 395 0.51 -0.03 30.58
C GLU A 395 0.65 1.36 29.96
N PHE A 396 0.71 1.42 28.63
CA PHE A 396 0.53 2.66 27.89
C PHE A 396 -0.89 2.67 27.33
N THR A 397 -1.82 3.29 28.05
CA THR A 397 -3.11 3.68 27.47
C THR A 397 -2.84 4.81 26.48
N TYR A 398 -2.97 4.53 25.19
CA TYR A 398 -2.92 5.56 24.15
C TYR A 398 -4.35 6.06 23.89
N VAL A 399 -4.58 7.35 24.16
CA VAL A 399 -5.84 8.04 23.87
C VAL A 399 -5.73 8.67 22.49
N SER A 400 -6.62 8.29 21.58
CA SER A 400 -6.60 8.65 20.16
C SER A 400 -7.49 9.84 19.78
N ASP A 401 -8.25 10.44 20.70
CA ASP A 401 -9.14 11.56 20.41
C ASP A 401 -8.86 12.80 21.31
N PRO A 402 -8.53 13.99 20.73
CA PRO A 402 -8.40 15.24 21.48
C PRO A 402 -9.68 15.70 22.20
N ALA A 403 -10.86 15.16 21.86
CA ALA A 403 -12.14 15.51 22.49
C ALA A 403 -12.32 14.95 23.92
N ASP A 404 -11.59 13.89 24.28
CA ASP A 404 -11.66 13.23 25.60
C ASP A 404 -11.21 14.13 26.76
N TYR A 405 -10.51 15.23 26.48
CA TYR A 405 -10.11 16.21 27.49
C TYR A 405 -11.26 17.11 27.98
N THR A 406 -12.34 17.24 27.20
CA THR A 406 -13.44 18.17 27.52
C THR A 406 -14.62 17.55 28.27
N GLU A 407 -14.82 16.24 28.19
CA GLU A 407 -15.87 15.55 28.97
C GLU A 407 -15.39 15.16 30.36
N LYS A 408 -14.16 14.64 30.50
CA LYS A 408 -13.62 14.22 31.79
C LYS A 408 -13.48 15.38 32.80
N LYS A 409 -13.19 16.60 32.32
CA LYS A 409 -13.18 17.81 33.16
C LYS A 409 -14.56 18.39 33.48
N ARG A 410 -15.62 18.02 32.75
CA ARG A 410 -17.00 18.40 33.08
C ARG A 410 -17.63 17.46 34.11
N GLU A 411 -17.27 16.18 34.07
CA GLU A 411 -17.71 15.20 35.07
C GLU A 411 -16.99 15.39 36.43
N GLU A 412 -15.69 15.71 36.43
CA GLU A 412 -14.97 16.00 37.67
C GLU A 412 -15.41 17.31 38.34
N ALA A 413 -15.90 18.30 37.58
CA ALA A 413 -16.42 19.55 38.12
C ALA A 413 -17.87 19.47 38.63
N SER A 414 -18.62 18.43 38.27
CA SER A 414 -20.00 18.21 38.73
C SER A 414 -20.09 17.30 39.97
N ASN A 415 -19.03 16.51 40.26
CA ASN A 415 -18.96 15.64 41.44
C ASN A 415 -18.24 16.25 42.66
N SER A 416 -17.70 17.46 42.58
CA SER A 416 -17.03 18.16 43.70
C SER A 416 -17.90 19.24 44.35
N GLY A 417 -19.23 19.18 44.17
CA GLY A 417 -20.17 20.23 44.57
C GLY A 417 -21.27 19.81 45.55
N ASP A 418 -21.13 18.66 46.23
CA ASP A 418 -22.01 18.31 47.36
C ASP A 418 -21.23 17.46 48.38
N GLY A 419 -20.75 18.11 49.43
CA GLY A 419 -19.92 17.54 50.49
C GLY A 419 -19.63 18.56 51.58
#